data_AF-A0ABC8VEY2-F1
#
_entry.id   AF-A0ABC8VEY2-F1
#
_cell.length_a   1.000
_cell.length_b   1.000
_cell.length_c   1.000
_cell.angle_alpha   90.00
_cell.angle_beta   90.00
_cell.angle_gamma   90.00
#
_symmetry.space_group_name_H-M   'P 1'
#
loop_
_entity.id
_entity.type
_entity.pdbx_description
1 polymer ?
#
loop_
_entity_poly.entity_id
_entity_poly.type
_entity_poly.pdbx_seq_one_letter_code
_entity_poly.pdbx_strand_id
1 'polypeptide(L)'
;MQQNCVANLACLPGFDFTSFFLPQNDPHIYDFNPLDMIDPYNCNGSIAISSMSAGTVDNQEGRSNDERKKRRLASNRESAKRSRVRKQRRLNDLSSQVAELLDTNQRLLIELHHMIAKHAHIVRENAKLREEAADLQKRLNEMEVEESEAATGTGTPEVA
;
A
#
# COMPACT_ATOMS: atom_id res chain seq x y z
N MET A 1 -0.77 -20.58 -38.40
CA MET A 1 -0.78 -20.95 -36.96
C MET A 1 0.55 -20.55 -36.34
N GLN A 2 0.59 -19.48 -35.55
CA GLN A 2 1.64 -19.26 -34.57
C GLN A 2 1.04 -18.46 -33.42
N GLN A 3 1.30 -18.98 -32.22
CA GLN A 3 0.69 -18.62 -30.96
C GLN A 3 1.14 -17.24 -30.53
N ASN A 4 0.19 -16.30 -30.36
CA ASN A 4 0.42 -15.10 -29.56
C ASN A 4 -0.16 -15.33 -28.16
N CYS A 5 0.47 -16.24 -27.41
CA CYS A 5 0.25 -16.40 -25.98
C CYS A 5 0.95 -15.27 -25.24
N VAL A 6 0.38 -14.07 -25.29
CA VAL A 6 0.69 -13.02 -24.31
C VAL A 6 -0.41 -13.06 -23.26
N ALA A 7 -0.39 -14.12 -22.44
CA ALA A 7 -1.21 -14.17 -21.25
C ALA A 7 -0.63 -13.14 -20.27
N ASN A 8 -1.13 -11.91 -20.34
CA ASN A 8 -0.83 -10.88 -19.37
C ASN A 8 -1.37 -11.39 -18.02
N LEU A 9 -0.51 -11.55 -17.02
CA LEU A 9 -0.83 -12.15 -15.72
C LEU A 9 -2.08 -11.51 -15.06
N ALA A 10 -2.36 -10.25 -15.41
CA ALA A 10 -3.53 -9.49 -14.97
C ALA A 10 -4.89 -9.95 -15.59
N CYS A 11 -4.88 -10.90 -16.52
CA CYS A 11 -6.09 -11.38 -17.22
C CYS A 11 -6.32 -12.89 -17.07
N LEU A 12 -5.55 -13.58 -16.23
CA LEU A 12 -5.76 -15.01 -15.96
C LEU A 12 -7.01 -15.18 -15.07
N PRO A 13 -7.98 -16.04 -15.45
CA PRO A 13 -9.11 -16.37 -14.59
C PRO A 13 -8.56 -17.13 -13.37
N GLY A 14 -8.55 -16.49 -12.20
CA GLY A 14 -8.05 -17.05 -10.95
C GLY A 14 -6.86 -16.32 -10.31
N PHE A 15 -6.26 -15.33 -10.97
CA PHE A 15 -5.29 -14.42 -10.32
C PHE A 15 -6.01 -13.19 -9.78
N ASP A 16 -6.55 -13.31 -8.57
CA ASP A 16 -7.10 -12.16 -7.86
C ASP A 16 -5.97 -11.42 -7.13
N PHE A 17 -5.22 -10.58 -7.85
CA PHE A 17 -4.20 -9.72 -7.24
C PHE A 17 -4.79 -8.81 -6.16
N THR A 18 -6.10 -8.55 -6.21
CA THR A 18 -6.79 -7.72 -5.21
C THR A 18 -6.91 -8.45 -3.87
N SER A 19 -7.02 -9.78 -3.86
CA SER A 19 -7.07 -10.58 -2.63
C SER A 19 -5.79 -10.53 -1.78
N PHE A 20 -4.65 -10.15 -2.36
CA PHE A 20 -3.37 -10.03 -1.64
C PHE A 20 -3.24 -8.69 -0.90
N PHE A 21 -3.95 -7.65 -1.36
CA PHE A 21 -3.85 -6.28 -0.85
C PHE A 21 -5.15 -5.76 -0.24
N LEU A 22 -6.27 -6.51 -0.33
CA LEU A 22 -7.45 -6.24 0.46
C LEU A 22 -7.07 -6.40 1.94
N PRO A 23 -7.22 -5.35 2.77
CA PRO A 23 -7.27 -5.56 4.20
C PRO A 23 -8.43 -6.53 4.44
N GLN A 24 -8.19 -7.61 5.19
CA GLN A 24 -9.25 -8.10 6.05
C GLN A 24 -9.80 -6.86 6.75
N ASN A 25 -11.03 -6.48 6.40
CA ASN A 25 -11.75 -5.39 7.02
C ASN A 25 -11.99 -5.82 8.47
N ASP A 26 -10.97 -5.71 9.31
CA ASP A 26 -11.11 -5.68 10.74
C ASP A 26 -11.57 -4.26 11.06
N PRO A 27 -12.82 -4.06 11.51
CA PRO A 27 -13.35 -2.74 11.83
C PRO A 27 -12.60 -2.04 12.98
N HIS A 28 -11.58 -2.69 13.56
CA HIS A 28 -10.90 -2.26 14.78
C HIS A 28 -9.50 -1.67 14.57
N ILE A 29 -8.98 -1.59 13.33
CA ILE A 29 -7.65 -0.99 13.10
C ILE A 29 -7.67 0.55 13.19
N TYR A 30 -8.83 1.18 12.98
CA TYR A 30 -8.99 2.64 13.06
C TYR A 30 -9.46 3.15 14.42
N ASP A 31 -9.68 2.26 15.42
CA ASP A 31 -10.06 2.63 16.79
C ASP A 31 -8.85 2.85 17.71
N PHE A 32 -7.72 3.32 17.17
CA PHE A 32 -6.65 3.88 18.01
C PHE A 32 -6.99 5.33 18.35
N ASN A 33 -7.90 5.52 19.31
CA ASN A 33 -8.15 6.81 19.92
C ASN A 33 -6.89 7.26 20.70
N PRO A 34 -6.21 8.36 20.33
CA PRO A 34 -5.05 8.86 21.07
C PRO A 34 -5.40 9.37 22.48
N LEU A 35 -6.68 9.38 22.85
CA LEU A 35 -7.21 9.90 24.11
C LEU A 35 -7.28 8.86 25.23
N ASP A 36 -7.23 7.56 24.93
CA ASP A 36 -7.37 6.50 25.95
C ASP A 36 -6.07 6.26 26.75
N MET A 37 -5.01 7.04 26.47
CA MET A 37 -3.76 7.05 27.21
C MET A 37 -3.58 8.33 28.02
N ILE A 38 -4.67 8.86 28.60
CA ILE A 38 -4.63 9.97 29.54
C ILE A 38 -5.42 9.57 30.78
N ASP A 39 -4.78 8.79 31.65
CA ASP A 39 -5.18 8.68 33.05
C ASP A 39 -3.98 9.14 33.91
N PRO A 40 -3.85 10.45 34.21
CA PRO A 40 -2.60 10.98 34.75
C PRO A 40 -2.45 10.89 36.27
N TYR A 41 -3.33 10.24 37.03
CA TYR A 41 -3.28 10.32 38.50
C TYR A 41 -3.78 9.07 39.23
N ASN A 42 -2.94 8.05 39.39
CA ASN A 42 -3.03 7.22 40.59
C ASN A 42 -1.65 6.71 41.02
N CYS A 43 -0.91 7.57 41.71
CA CYS A 43 0.32 7.21 42.41
C CYS A 43 0.05 7.14 43.92
N ASN A 44 -0.84 6.27 44.37
CA ASN A 44 -0.90 5.85 45.77
C ASN A 44 0.13 4.73 46.00
N GLY A 45 1.41 5.11 45.93
CA GLY A 45 2.54 4.25 46.17
C GLY A 45 3.61 5.01 46.92
N SER A 46 3.30 5.42 48.16
CA SER A 46 4.23 6.05 49.08
C SER A 46 5.42 5.12 49.34
N ILE A 47 6.52 5.26 48.59
CA ILE A 47 7.81 4.71 49.02
C ILE A 47 8.43 5.74 49.95
N ALA A 48 8.09 5.61 51.24
CA ALA A 48 8.84 6.26 52.31
C ALA A 48 10.23 5.61 52.36
N ILE A 49 11.24 6.33 51.84
CA ILE A 49 12.63 5.92 51.99
C ILE A 49 13.07 6.38 53.37
N SER A 50 12.97 5.50 54.36
CA SER A 50 13.52 5.75 55.70
C SER A 50 15.04 5.85 55.60
N SER A 51 15.59 7.06 55.74
CA SER A 51 17.03 7.27 55.85
C SER A 51 17.50 6.88 57.25
N MET A 52 18.16 5.72 57.35
CA MET A 52 18.90 5.34 58.55
C MET A 52 20.20 6.16 58.59
N SER A 53 20.35 7.00 59.61
CA SER A 53 21.53 7.83 59.83
C SER A 53 22.61 7.00 60.55
N ALA A 54 23.80 6.89 59.96
CA ALA A 54 24.96 6.30 60.62
C ALA A 54 26.25 6.97 60.12
N GLY A 55 26.99 7.56 61.06
CA GLY A 55 28.41 7.92 60.88
C GLY A 55 28.72 9.40 60.95
N THR A 56 29.14 9.84 62.15
CA THR A 56 29.70 11.17 62.44
C THR A 56 31.11 11.32 61.84
N VAL A 57 31.21 11.51 60.53
CA VAL A 57 32.45 11.96 59.89
C VAL A 57 32.09 13.08 58.89
N ASP A 58 32.54 14.28 59.24
CA ASP A 58 32.51 15.52 58.46
C ASP A 58 31.15 16.03 57.93
N ASN A 59 30.55 16.97 58.67
CA ASN A 59 29.33 17.70 58.27
C ASN A 59 29.50 18.44 56.92
N GLN A 60 30.73 18.68 56.45
CA GLN A 60 31.02 19.31 55.17
C GLN A 60 30.85 18.33 53.99
N GLU A 61 31.41 17.12 54.08
CA GLU A 61 31.28 16.05 53.08
C GLU A 61 29.83 15.55 52.91
N GLY A 62 29.07 15.40 54.00
CA GLY A 62 27.65 15.03 53.92
C GLY A 62 26.80 16.05 53.14
N ARG A 63 27.01 17.34 53.40
CA ARG A 63 26.31 18.44 52.70
C ARG A 63 26.69 18.52 51.22
N SER A 64 27.97 18.34 50.90
CA SER A 64 28.46 18.29 49.50
C SER A 64 27.83 17.12 48.72
N ASN A 65 27.73 15.95 49.35
CA ASN A 65 27.08 14.78 48.75
C ASN A 65 25.58 15.00 48.50
N ASP A 66 24.87 15.64 49.43
CA ASP A 66 23.46 15.97 49.26
C ASP A 66 23.22 17.00 48.16
N GLU A 67 24.06 18.03 48.05
CA GLU A 67 24.01 18.99 46.95
C GLU A 67 24.28 18.32 45.60
N ARG A 68 25.28 17.43 45.54
CA ARG A 68 25.57 16.64 44.35
C ARG A 68 24.38 15.74 43.97
N LYS A 69 23.73 15.11 44.94
CA LYS A 69 22.52 14.30 44.72
C LYS A 69 21.38 15.15 44.19
N LYS A 70 21.12 16.33 44.76
CA LYS A 70 20.10 17.27 44.27
C LYS A 70 20.36 17.68 42.81
N ARG A 71 21.61 18.03 42.48
CA ARG A 71 22.01 18.35 41.09
C ARG A 71 21.80 17.16 40.14
N ARG A 72 22.18 15.95 40.55
CA ARG A 72 21.96 14.72 39.76
C ARG A 72 20.48 14.43 39.52
N LEU A 73 19.62 14.60 40.54
CA LEU A 73 18.19 14.40 40.40
C LEU A 73 17.55 15.41 39.44
N ALA A 74 17.93 16.69 39.54
CA ALA A 74 17.47 17.72 38.63
C ALA A 74 17.91 17.45 37.17
N SER A 75 19.19 17.15 36.96
CA SER A 75 19.73 16.80 35.64
C SER A 75 19.11 15.52 35.07
N ASN A 76 18.94 14.47 35.89
CA ASN A 76 18.31 13.23 35.46
C ASN A 76 16.85 13.46 35.08
N ARG A 77 16.10 14.22 35.89
CA ARG A 77 14.71 14.61 35.59
C ARG A 77 14.62 15.31 34.24
N GLU A 78 15.51 16.26 33.98
CA GLU A 78 15.54 16.97 32.71
C GLU A 78 15.92 16.04 31.55
N SER A 79 16.93 15.19 31.74
CA SER A 79 17.37 14.22 30.72
C SER A 79 16.28 13.20 30.38
N ALA A 80 15.51 12.75 31.37
CA ALA A 80 14.38 11.85 31.20
C ALA A 80 13.25 12.54 30.43
N LYS A 81 12.93 13.81 30.77
CA LYS A 81 11.96 14.62 30.01
C LYS A 81 12.40 14.78 28.55
N ARG A 82 13.65 15.17 28.30
CA ARG A 82 14.22 15.30 26.95
C ARG A 82 14.19 13.98 26.19
N SER A 83 14.51 12.87 26.85
CA SER A 83 14.44 11.53 26.26
C SER A 83 13.02 11.15 25.85
N ARG A 84 12.03 11.37 26.72
CA ARG A 84 10.61 11.15 26.43
C ARG A 84 10.14 11.96 25.23
N VAL A 85 10.46 13.26 25.19
CA VAL A 85 10.09 14.14 24.07
C VAL A 85 10.73 13.67 22.75
N ARG A 86 12.01 13.28 22.76
CA ARG A 86 12.68 12.74 21.56
C ARG A 86 12.03 11.45 21.05
N LYS A 87 11.71 10.53 21.97
CA LYS A 87 11.02 9.27 21.61
C LYS A 87 9.61 9.55 21.08
N GLN A 88 8.86 10.46 21.71
CA GLN A 88 7.53 10.84 21.25
C GLN A 88 7.57 11.43 19.84
N ARG A 89 8.53 12.31 19.54
CA ARG A 89 8.71 12.84 18.18
C ARG A 89 8.95 11.72 17.17
N ARG A 90 9.85 10.78 17.48
CA ARG A 90 10.13 9.65 16.60
C ARG A 90 8.92 8.74 16.38
N LEU A 91 8.09 8.55 17.40
CA LEU A 91 6.82 7.83 17.27
C LEU A 91 5.86 8.58 16.34
N ASN A 92 5.68 9.89 16.54
CA ASN A 92 4.83 10.72 15.68
C ASN A 92 5.31 10.70 14.22
N ASP A 93 6.62 10.82 13.99
CA ASP A 93 7.22 10.78 12.65
C ASP A 93 6.97 9.43 11.97
N LEU A 94 7.05 8.32 12.71
CA LEU A 94 6.76 6.99 12.19
C LEU A 94 5.26 6.80 11.93
N SER A 95 4.39 7.29 12.81
CA SER A 95 2.94 7.27 12.60
C SER A 95 2.53 8.06 11.36
N SER A 96 3.15 9.21 11.10
CA SER A 96 2.92 9.99 9.86
C SER A 96 3.32 9.19 8.63
N GLN A 97 4.50 8.56 8.65
CA GLN A 97 4.97 7.73 7.53
C GLN A 97 4.03 6.55 7.26
N VAL A 98 3.53 5.89 8.30
CA VAL A 98 2.56 4.80 8.15
C VAL A 98 1.26 5.31 7.52
N ALA A 99 0.73 6.45 7.98
CA ALA A 99 -0.47 7.05 7.41
C ALA A 99 -0.30 7.41 5.93
N GLU A 100 0.85 8.00 5.56
CA GLU A 100 1.18 8.32 4.15
C GLU A 100 1.30 7.05 3.29
N LEU A 101 1.94 6.00 3.81
CA LEU A 101 2.05 4.71 3.11
C LEU A 101 0.69 4.04 2.90
N LEU A 102 -0.21 4.11 3.89
CA LEU A 102 -1.56 3.58 3.75
C LEU A 102 -2.38 4.36 2.70
N ASP A 103 -2.32 5.69 2.74
CA ASP A 103 -3.00 6.55 1.76
C ASP A 103 -2.47 6.36 0.33
N THR A 104 -1.14 6.28 0.16
CA THR A 104 -0.54 5.96 -1.15
C THR A 104 -0.92 4.56 -1.63
N ASN A 105 -0.91 3.54 -0.76
CA ASN A 105 -1.31 2.19 -1.13
C ASN A 105 -2.76 2.15 -1.61
N GLN A 106 -3.68 2.81 -0.88
CA GLN A 106 -5.08 2.91 -1.28
C GLN A 106 -5.26 3.60 -2.63
N ARG A 107 -4.55 4.70 -2.88
CA ARG A 107 -4.57 5.38 -4.19
C ARG A 107 -4.08 4.48 -5.32
N LEU A 108 -2.97 3.77 -5.12
CA LEU A 108 -2.42 2.85 -6.12
C LEU A 108 -3.38 1.69 -6.43
N LEU A 109 -4.10 1.18 -5.42
CA LEU A 109 -5.11 0.14 -5.63
C LEU A 109 -6.27 0.63 -6.49
N ILE A 110 -6.76 1.86 -6.25
CA ILE A 110 -7.81 2.47 -7.07
C ILE A 110 -7.34 2.64 -8.52
N GLU A 111 -6.12 3.14 -8.71
CA GLU A 111 -5.53 3.31 -10.05
C GLU A 111 -5.37 1.97 -10.77
N LEU A 112 -4.89 0.94 -10.06
CA LEU A 112 -4.76 -0.42 -10.58
C LEU A 112 -6.12 -0.96 -11.04
N HIS A 113 -7.17 -0.84 -10.24
CA HIS A 113 -8.52 -1.27 -10.62
C HIS A 113 -9.01 -0.56 -11.88
N HIS A 114 -8.77 0.75 -11.98
CA HIS A 114 -9.12 1.51 -13.18
C HIS A 114 -8.36 1.05 -14.43
N MET A 115 -7.07 0.76 -14.28
CA MET A 115 -6.25 0.23 -15.38
C MET A 115 -6.72 -1.16 -15.82
N ILE A 116 -7.07 -2.05 -14.89
CA ILE A 116 -7.63 -3.37 -15.18
C ILE A 116 -8.93 -3.23 -15.98
N ALA A 117 -9.85 -2.36 -15.53
CA ALA A 117 -11.12 -2.13 -16.22
C ALA A 117 -10.92 -1.57 -17.64
N LYS A 118 -10.02 -0.59 -17.80
CA LYS A 118 -9.65 -0.03 -19.11
C LYS A 118 -9.03 -1.10 -20.02
N HIS A 119 -8.12 -1.92 -19.49
CA HIS A 119 -7.50 -2.98 -20.26
C HIS A 119 -8.54 -3.99 -20.75
N ALA A 120 -9.46 -4.43 -19.86
CA ALA A 120 -10.55 -5.33 -20.24
C ALA A 120 -11.44 -4.73 -21.33
N HIS A 121 -11.72 -3.43 -21.28
CA HIS A 121 -12.43 -2.71 -22.34
C HIS A 121 -11.66 -2.75 -23.67
N ILE A 122 -10.37 -2.41 -23.65
CA ILE A 122 -9.53 -2.39 -24.85
C ILE A 122 -9.44 -3.78 -25.47
N VAL A 123 -9.31 -4.84 -24.67
CA VAL A 123 -9.28 -6.23 -25.15
C VAL A 123 -10.57 -6.61 -25.87
N ARG A 124 -11.73 -6.24 -25.32
CA ARG A 124 -13.03 -6.46 -25.99
C ARG A 124 -13.13 -5.73 -27.33
N GLU A 125 -12.79 -4.45 -27.36
CA GLU A 125 -12.81 -3.67 -28.61
C GLU A 125 -11.83 -4.24 -29.64
N ASN A 126 -10.66 -4.69 -29.20
CA ASN A 126 -9.68 -5.35 -30.07
C ASN A 126 -10.19 -6.67 -30.65
N ALA A 127 -10.97 -7.44 -29.88
CA ALA A 127 -11.57 -8.68 -30.36
C ALA A 127 -12.63 -8.37 -31.43
N LYS A 128 -13.51 -7.40 -31.15
CA LYS A 128 -14.53 -6.95 -32.08
C LYS A 128 -13.93 -6.44 -33.41
N LEU A 129 -12.91 -5.59 -33.35
CA LEU A 129 -12.24 -5.08 -34.55
C LEU A 129 -11.55 -6.19 -35.36
N ARG A 130 -11.02 -7.23 -34.69
CA ARG A 130 -10.44 -8.39 -35.39
C ARG A 130 -11.51 -9.22 -36.09
N GLU A 131 -12.69 -9.37 -35.49
CA GLU A 131 -13.85 -10.04 -36.10
C GLU A 131 -14.33 -9.26 -37.33
N GLU A 132 -14.56 -7.96 -37.19
CA GLU A 132 -14.96 -7.08 -38.32
C GLU A 132 -13.93 -7.11 -39.46
N ALA A 133 -12.63 -7.08 -39.14
CA ALA A 133 -11.58 -7.18 -40.15
C ALA A 133 -11.58 -8.54 -40.87
N ALA A 134 -11.82 -9.64 -40.15
CA ALA A 134 -11.92 -10.97 -40.74
C ALA A 134 -13.15 -11.10 -41.66
N ASP A 135 -14.28 -10.53 -41.27
CA ASP A 135 -15.50 -10.48 -42.09
C ASP A 135 -15.29 -9.68 -43.37
N LEU A 136 -14.64 -8.52 -43.29
CA LEU A 136 -14.32 -7.71 -44.46
C LEU A 136 -13.33 -8.43 -45.39
N GLN A 137 -12.30 -9.08 -44.85
CA GLN A 137 -11.37 -9.89 -45.64
C GLN A 137 -12.09 -11.05 -46.35
N LYS A 138 -13.02 -11.71 -45.66
CA LYS A 138 -13.83 -12.77 -46.27
C LYS A 138 -14.65 -12.24 -47.46
N ARG A 139 -15.32 -11.11 -47.30
CA ARG A 139 -16.11 -10.48 -48.38
C ARG A 139 -15.25 -10.05 -49.57
N LEU A 140 -14.04 -9.54 -49.32
CA LEU A 140 -13.09 -9.21 -50.39
C LEU A 140 -12.70 -10.45 -51.18
N ASN A 141 -12.32 -11.53 -50.49
CA ASN A 141 -11.96 -12.79 -51.14
C ASN A 141 -13.13 -13.38 -51.93
N GLU A 142 -14.37 -13.30 -51.42
CA GLU A 142 -15.57 -13.75 -52.13
C GLU A 142 -15.75 -12.97 -53.44
N MET A 143 -15.59 -11.64 -53.44
CA MET A 143 -15.67 -10.83 -54.66
C MET A 143 -14.56 -11.12 -55.67
N GLU A 144 -13.32 -11.34 -55.22
CA GLU A 144 -12.19 -11.71 -56.09
C GLU A 144 -12.42 -13.06 -56.79
N VAL A 145 -13.08 -14.01 -56.11
CA VAL A 145 -13.43 -15.31 -56.69
C VAL A 145 -14.50 -15.14 -57.78
N GLU A 146 -15.56 -14.39 -57.53
CA GLU A 146 -16.63 -14.12 -58.52
C GLU A 146 -16.09 -13.41 -59.78
N GLU A 147 -15.14 -12.49 -59.63
CA GLU A 147 -14.49 -11.82 -60.76
C GLU A 147 -13.65 -12.79 -61.61
N SER A 148 -13.00 -13.76 -60.97
CA SER A 148 -12.21 -14.79 -61.67
C SER A 148 -13.09 -15.80 -62.43
N GLU A 149 -14.28 -16.14 -61.92
CA GLU A 149 -15.21 -17.05 -62.59
C GLU A 149 -15.89 -16.39 -63.79
N ALA A 150 -16.26 -15.10 -63.68
CA ALA A 150 -16.84 -14.33 -64.78
C ALA A 150 -15.89 -14.17 -65.99
N ALA A 151 -14.58 -14.16 -65.78
CA ALA A 151 -13.58 -14.07 -66.85
C ALA A 151 -13.39 -15.38 -67.65
N THR A 152 -13.78 -16.54 -67.10
CA THR A 152 -13.62 -17.85 -67.77
C THR A 152 -14.86 -18.31 -68.55
N GLY A 153 -16.01 -17.64 -68.37
CA GLY A 153 -17.30 -18.02 -68.96
C GLY A 153 -17.59 -17.52 -70.39
N THR A 154 -16.73 -16.70 -71.00
CA THR A 154 -16.94 -16.17 -72.37
C THR A 154 -16.19 -17.01 -73.42
N GLY A 155 -16.37 -18.33 -73.37
CA GLY A 155 -16.01 -19.23 -74.46
C GLY A 155 -17.02 -19.09 -75.61
N THR A 156 -16.59 -18.44 -76.68
CA THR A 156 -17.25 -18.33 -77.99
C THR A 156 -17.84 -19.68 -78.47
N PRO A 157 -19.11 -19.78 -78.90
CA PRO A 157 -19.57 -20.94 -79.64
C PRO A 157 -18.98 -20.86 -81.06
N GLU A 158 -18.07 -21.78 -81.32
CA GLU A 158 -17.47 -22.08 -82.62
C GLU A 158 -18.57 -22.52 -83.61
N VAL A 159 -18.62 -21.85 -84.76
CA VAL A 159 -19.53 -22.12 -85.87
C VAL A 159 -18.99 -23.30 -86.67
N ALA A 160 -19.78 -24.37 -86.82
CA ALA A 160 -19.66 -25.37 -87.88
C ALA A 160 -21.03 -25.97 -88.20
#